data_AF-A0A0J7I928-F1
#
_entry.id   AF-A0A0J7I928-F1
#
_cell.length_a   1.000
_cell.length_b   1.000
_cell.length_c   1.000
_cell.angle_alpha   90.00
_cell.angle_beta   90.00
_cell.angle_gamma   90.00
#
_symmetry.space_group_name_H-M   'P 1'
#
loop_
_entity.id
_entity.type
_entity.pdbx_description
1 polymer ?
#
loop_
_entity_poly.entity_id
_entity_poly.type
_entity_poly.pdbx_seq_one_letter_code
_entity_poly.pdbx_strand_id
1 'polypeptide(L)'
;MENDMILPVGIFFDGTGNNGINAGSANRPSTHNESYKGAPTNVYKLFKLFNGANKIYIEGIGTVTGSEDSNFAMATCLNSPDTQGYSADDKLQKANAFVENLVNDKNTDYHFYIYGFSRGSMLAREFCNQLVTNFPTANVTIKFLGVFDTVESKPFNTYDMALPQQVENALHICAINECRFFFPLTGFFENSKNMQDTKTETGGAVWKEIFVPGAHADVGGGYLQAPQSVYVSTDFINAGDLQNYISDVRNTKTDAEGNKIWDQLLSDFQVEKGLVLSQAYVSRKQVLNTLPFVYGRIMLAETNSAAPGIFSTDLINSGLEIVNDPFLTDFETDLAAYVKSFLPALKPHYDYAGFADYTHISANFGMYHHDAFQKSAGEIEAELINIGLNVPSSTSADQGIQTRFLNELHLPEDSFVADFMYGTNIPNNDIWSRTIGIKSFVSEQN
;
A
#
# COMPACT_ATOMS: atom_id res chain seq x y z
N MET A 1 -39.38 17.81 -15.59
CA MET A 1 -37.92 17.74 -15.36
C MET A 1 -37.77 17.89 -13.87
N GLU A 2 -37.83 16.77 -13.15
CA GLU A 2 -37.45 16.75 -11.73
C GLU A 2 -35.97 17.10 -11.67
N ASN A 3 -35.59 18.03 -10.80
CA ASN A 3 -34.19 18.33 -10.56
C ASN A 3 -33.61 17.14 -9.80
N ASP A 4 -32.95 16.22 -10.51
CA ASP A 4 -32.17 15.16 -9.87
C ASP A 4 -31.04 15.84 -9.08
N MET A 5 -31.11 15.76 -7.75
CA MET A 5 -30.05 16.25 -6.89
C MET A 5 -28.87 15.31 -7.04
N ILE A 6 -27.71 15.83 -7.48
CA ILE A 6 -26.47 15.06 -7.51
C ILE A 6 -25.84 15.11 -6.12
N LEU A 7 -25.59 13.94 -5.53
CA LEU A 7 -24.99 13.80 -4.22
C LEU A 7 -23.61 13.11 -4.31
N PRO A 8 -22.50 13.83 -4.13
CA PRO A 8 -21.18 13.22 -4.09
C PRO A 8 -20.95 12.46 -2.78
N VAL A 9 -20.44 11.24 -2.88
CA VAL A 9 -20.18 10.33 -1.76
C VAL A 9 -18.75 9.81 -1.81
N GLY A 10 -17.95 10.09 -0.78
CA GLY A 10 -16.55 9.67 -0.70
C GLY A 10 -16.33 8.48 0.23
N ILE A 11 -15.76 7.38 -0.26
CA ILE A 11 -15.45 6.19 0.54
C ILE A 11 -13.95 5.93 0.49
N PHE A 12 -13.29 5.86 1.65
CA PHE A 12 -11.82 5.82 1.75
C PHE A 12 -11.37 4.65 2.62
N PHE A 13 -10.83 3.59 2.00
CA PHE A 13 -10.33 2.39 2.68
C PHE A 13 -8.81 2.43 2.85
N ASP A 14 -8.32 2.57 4.08
CA ASP A 14 -6.88 2.66 4.33
C ASP A 14 -6.18 1.28 4.26
N GLY A 15 -4.85 1.33 4.15
CA GLY A 15 -3.99 0.14 4.09
C GLY A 15 -3.96 -0.64 5.41
N THR A 16 -3.63 -1.93 5.36
CA THR A 16 -3.47 -2.78 6.55
C THR A 16 -2.56 -2.14 7.58
N GLY A 17 -2.96 -2.15 8.86
CA GLY A 17 -2.20 -1.52 9.95
C GLY A 17 -2.17 0.00 9.95
N ASN A 18 -2.74 0.67 8.93
CA ASN A 18 -2.76 2.12 8.85
C ASN A 18 -4.07 2.70 9.41
N ASN A 19 -3.93 3.71 10.26
CA ASN A 19 -5.06 4.49 10.75
C ASN A 19 -4.66 5.96 10.92
N GLY A 20 -5.06 6.81 9.97
CA GLY A 20 -4.73 8.23 9.98
C GLY A 20 -5.35 9.01 11.13
N ILE A 21 -6.44 8.52 11.74
CA ILE A 21 -7.02 9.11 12.96
C ILE A 21 -6.15 8.75 14.17
N ASN A 22 -5.74 7.48 14.30
CA ASN A 22 -4.83 7.04 15.36
C ASN A 22 -3.46 7.75 15.27
N ALA A 23 -2.90 7.87 14.06
CA ALA A 23 -1.63 8.56 13.81
C ALA A 23 -1.65 10.03 14.30
N GLY A 24 -2.81 10.68 14.27
CA GLY A 24 -3.02 12.03 14.79
C GLY A 24 -3.40 12.11 16.28
N SER A 25 -3.59 10.97 16.96
CA SER A 25 -4.07 10.93 18.34
C SER A 25 -2.92 11.06 19.36
N ALA A 26 -3.14 11.93 20.35
CA ALA A 26 -2.28 12.03 21.53
C ALA A 26 -2.54 10.91 22.55
N ASN A 27 -3.75 10.33 22.55
CA ASN A 27 -4.12 9.24 23.43
C ASN A 27 -3.82 7.91 22.73
N ARG A 28 -2.82 7.20 23.23
CA ARG A 28 -2.34 5.95 22.66
C ARG A 28 -2.53 4.82 23.67
N PRO A 29 -2.98 3.63 23.24
CA PRO A 29 -2.94 2.43 24.07
C PRO A 29 -1.52 2.12 24.55
N SER A 30 -1.40 1.35 25.63
CA SER A 30 -0.10 0.96 26.19
C SER A 30 0.65 -0.06 25.34
N THR A 31 -0.08 -0.85 24.55
CA THR A 31 0.39 -1.98 23.76
C THR A 31 -0.26 -1.96 22.39
N HIS A 32 0.37 -2.59 21.39
CA HIS A 32 -0.13 -2.68 20.00
C HIS A 32 -0.64 -1.33 19.48
N ASN A 33 0.25 -0.35 19.37
CA ASN A 33 -0.08 1.03 19.05
C ASN A 33 0.73 1.58 17.87
N GLU A 34 1.20 0.69 17.00
CA GLU A 34 1.97 0.99 15.81
C GLU A 34 1.23 1.98 14.89
N SER A 35 -0.10 1.85 14.74
CA SER A 35 -0.94 2.75 13.94
C SER A 35 -0.99 4.19 14.48
N TYR A 36 -0.63 4.40 15.75
CA TYR A 36 -0.53 5.72 16.38
C TYR A 36 0.83 6.39 16.19
N LYS A 37 1.81 5.64 15.67
CA LYS A 37 3.20 6.08 15.51
C LYS A 37 3.57 6.27 14.05
N GLY A 38 2.89 5.60 13.12
CA GLY A 38 3.10 5.73 11.68
C GLY A 38 2.71 7.10 11.11
N ALA A 39 3.13 7.37 9.87
CA ALA A 39 2.68 8.55 9.13
C ALA A 39 1.32 8.28 8.45
N PRO A 40 0.48 9.30 8.23
CA PRO A 40 -0.75 9.12 7.47
C PRO A 40 -0.50 8.72 6.01
N THR A 41 -1.34 7.84 5.48
CA THR A 41 -1.32 7.40 4.07
C THR A 41 -1.96 8.44 3.14
N ASN A 42 -1.80 8.25 1.84
CA ASN A 42 -2.48 9.05 0.83
C ASN A 42 -4.01 8.92 0.90
N VAL A 43 -4.54 7.78 1.34
CA VAL A 43 -6.00 7.59 1.52
C VAL A 43 -6.54 8.56 2.56
N TYR A 44 -5.88 8.66 3.72
CA TYR A 44 -6.30 9.60 4.76
C TYR A 44 -6.14 11.07 4.33
N LYS A 45 -5.06 11.38 3.61
CA LYS A 45 -4.83 12.74 3.07
C LYS A 45 -5.92 13.13 2.06
N LEU A 46 -6.28 12.24 1.13
CA LEU A 46 -7.37 12.45 0.18
C LEU A 46 -8.71 12.59 0.92
N PHE A 47 -9.00 11.75 1.92
CA PHE A 47 -10.21 11.89 2.75
C PHE A 47 -10.35 13.29 3.35
N LYS A 48 -9.27 13.86 3.89
CA LYS A 48 -9.28 15.23 4.44
C LYS A 48 -9.58 16.27 3.36
N LEU A 49 -9.04 16.10 2.16
CA LEU A 49 -9.19 17.05 1.03
C LEU A 49 -10.53 16.93 0.28
N PHE A 50 -11.32 15.88 0.51
CA PHE A 50 -12.60 15.69 -0.19
C PHE A 50 -13.62 16.76 0.24
N ASN A 51 -14.18 17.49 -0.74
CA ASN A 51 -15.10 18.61 -0.51
C ASN A 51 -16.55 18.17 -0.21
N GLY A 52 -16.93 16.95 -0.59
CA GLY A 52 -18.27 16.43 -0.31
C GLY A 52 -18.51 16.18 1.18
N ALA A 53 -19.69 16.58 1.66
CA ALA A 53 -20.08 16.39 3.06
C ALA A 53 -20.34 14.92 3.42
N ASN A 54 -20.78 14.12 2.44
CA ASN A 54 -21.03 12.69 2.63
C ASN A 54 -19.74 11.93 2.35
N LYS A 55 -18.95 11.70 3.39
CA LYS A 55 -17.72 10.91 3.28
C LYS A 55 -17.49 10.06 4.51
N ILE A 56 -16.86 8.90 4.32
CA ILE A 56 -16.42 8.02 5.39
C ILE A 56 -14.97 7.60 5.18
N TYR A 57 -14.20 7.70 6.26
CA TYR A 57 -12.88 7.08 6.36
C TYR A 57 -13.00 5.75 7.08
N ILE A 58 -12.45 4.71 6.47
CA ILE A 58 -12.44 3.35 6.96
C ILE A 58 -10.98 3.00 7.21
N GLU A 59 -10.63 2.91 8.48
CA GLU A 59 -9.29 2.55 8.91
C GLU A 59 -8.88 1.16 8.42
N GLY A 60 -7.58 0.94 8.34
CA GLY A 60 -6.97 -0.28 7.83
C GLY A 60 -7.39 -1.53 8.59
N ILE A 61 -7.42 -2.65 7.85
CA ILE A 61 -7.54 -3.99 8.45
C ILE A 61 -6.53 -4.13 9.58
N GLY A 62 -6.99 -4.64 10.72
CA GLY A 62 -6.18 -4.80 11.92
C GLY A 62 -6.03 -3.55 12.78
N THR A 63 -6.74 -2.46 12.47
CA THR A 63 -6.83 -1.29 13.36
C THR A 63 -8.28 -0.96 13.68
N VAL A 64 -8.55 -0.38 14.85
CA VAL A 64 -9.82 0.27 15.18
C VAL A 64 -9.51 1.60 15.84
N THR A 65 -10.23 2.66 15.46
CA THR A 65 -9.94 4.01 15.96
C THR A 65 -10.11 4.07 17.48
N GLY A 66 -9.06 4.50 18.18
CA GLY A 66 -9.02 4.60 19.65
C GLY A 66 -8.79 3.28 20.39
N SER A 67 -8.63 2.17 19.69
CA SER A 67 -8.33 0.84 20.25
C SER A 67 -6.89 0.42 19.96
N GLU A 68 -6.46 -0.69 20.58
CA GLU A 68 -5.23 -1.41 20.21
C GLU A 68 -5.31 -1.97 18.80
N ASP A 69 -4.15 -2.16 18.16
CA ASP A 69 -4.03 -2.81 16.86
C ASP A 69 -4.06 -4.35 17.03
N SER A 70 -4.50 -5.05 15.98
CA SER A 70 -4.60 -6.51 15.94
C SER A 70 -3.67 -7.09 14.89
N ASN A 71 -2.52 -7.58 15.34
CA ASN A 71 -1.55 -8.29 14.49
C ASN A 71 -2.18 -9.50 13.78
N PHE A 72 -3.10 -10.20 14.46
CA PHE A 72 -3.82 -11.32 13.89
C PHE A 72 -4.66 -10.90 12.67
N ALA A 73 -5.45 -9.83 12.79
CA ALA A 73 -6.26 -9.33 11.70
C ALA A 73 -5.39 -8.72 10.58
N MET A 74 -4.29 -8.05 10.92
CA MET A 74 -3.32 -7.59 9.94
C MET A 74 -2.70 -8.76 9.14
N ALA A 75 -2.50 -9.93 9.75
CA ALA A 75 -1.98 -11.09 9.03
C ALA A 75 -3.06 -11.80 8.21
N THR A 76 -4.23 -12.04 8.81
CA THR A 76 -5.24 -12.98 8.29
C THR A 76 -6.42 -12.32 7.60
N CYS A 77 -6.57 -11.00 7.68
CA CYS A 77 -7.80 -10.28 7.32
C CYS A 77 -9.05 -10.68 8.14
N LEU A 78 -8.90 -11.50 9.18
CA LEU A 78 -9.98 -12.01 10.02
C LEU A 78 -9.88 -11.48 11.45
N ASN A 79 -11.00 -11.44 12.16
CA ASN A 79 -10.97 -11.16 13.59
C ASN A 79 -10.39 -12.35 14.35
N SER A 80 -9.64 -12.06 15.42
CA SER A 80 -9.40 -13.06 16.47
C SER A 80 -10.74 -13.41 17.15
N PRO A 81 -10.85 -14.58 17.79
CA PRO A 81 -12.03 -14.91 18.60
C PRO A 81 -12.40 -13.75 19.54
N ASP A 82 -13.70 -13.46 19.64
CA ASP A 82 -14.28 -12.40 20.48
C ASP A 82 -13.88 -10.95 20.14
N THR A 83 -13.20 -10.73 19.01
CA THR A 83 -12.91 -9.37 18.50
C THR A 83 -13.83 -9.01 17.33
N GLN A 84 -14.10 -7.72 17.17
CA GLN A 84 -14.92 -7.17 16.07
C GLN A 84 -14.33 -5.84 15.60
N GLY A 85 -14.61 -5.50 14.36
CA GLY A 85 -14.20 -4.23 13.76
C GLY A 85 -12.83 -4.27 13.08
N TYR A 86 -12.02 -5.33 13.21
CA TYR A 86 -10.66 -5.37 12.67
C TYR A 86 -10.57 -6.03 11.29
N SER A 87 -11.48 -6.95 10.98
CA SER A 87 -11.43 -7.80 9.77
C SER A 87 -11.77 -7.04 8.48
N ALA A 88 -11.45 -7.65 7.34
CA ALA A 88 -11.88 -7.17 6.02
C ALA A 88 -13.41 -7.05 5.90
N ASP A 89 -14.14 -8.05 6.40
CA ASP A 89 -15.61 -8.06 6.38
C ASP A 89 -16.19 -6.94 7.24
N ASP A 90 -15.62 -6.66 8.43
CA ASP A 90 -16.08 -5.54 9.25
C ASP A 90 -15.88 -4.20 8.54
N LYS A 91 -14.76 -4.03 7.82
CA LYS A 91 -14.47 -2.80 7.07
C LYS A 91 -15.47 -2.61 5.92
N LEU A 92 -15.81 -3.67 5.19
CA LEU A 92 -16.87 -3.62 4.16
C LEU A 92 -18.23 -3.37 4.78
N GLN A 93 -18.57 -4.04 5.89
CA GLN A 93 -19.83 -3.83 6.59
C GLN A 93 -19.97 -2.38 7.06
N LYS A 94 -18.90 -1.76 7.56
CA LYS A 94 -18.87 -0.34 7.92
C LYS A 94 -19.16 0.57 6.72
N ALA A 95 -18.61 0.27 5.55
CA ALA A 95 -18.90 1.00 4.31
C ALA A 95 -20.35 0.83 3.86
N ASN A 96 -20.84 -0.41 3.85
CA ASN A 96 -22.20 -0.76 3.45
C ASN A 96 -23.23 -0.09 4.36
N ALA A 97 -23.05 -0.17 5.68
CA ALA A 97 -23.93 0.48 6.65
C ALA A 97 -23.97 2.01 6.46
N PHE A 98 -22.84 2.64 6.11
CA PHE A 98 -22.82 4.07 5.77
C PHE A 98 -23.68 4.37 4.53
N VAL A 99 -23.56 3.56 3.47
CA VAL A 99 -24.34 3.74 2.24
C VAL A 99 -25.82 3.41 2.42
N GLU A 100 -26.17 2.35 3.14
CA GLU A 100 -27.55 1.97 3.43
C GLU A 100 -28.31 3.08 4.17
N ASN A 101 -27.63 3.79 5.07
CA ASN A 101 -28.22 4.93 5.79
C ASN A 101 -28.37 6.18 4.91
N LEU A 102 -27.52 6.33 3.89
CA LEU A 102 -27.48 7.50 3.02
C LEU A 102 -28.41 7.37 1.81
N VAL A 103 -28.38 6.21 1.13
CA VAL A 103 -29.11 5.95 -0.12
C VAL A 103 -30.56 5.56 0.20
N ASN A 104 -31.41 6.57 0.30
CA ASN A 104 -32.82 6.40 0.68
C ASN A 104 -33.82 7.06 -0.30
N ASP A 105 -33.35 7.93 -1.18
CA ASP A 105 -34.16 8.65 -2.17
C ASP A 105 -33.86 8.19 -3.60
N LYS A 106 -34.89 7.82 -4.36
CA LYS A 106 -34.80 7.38 -5.75
C LYS A 106 -34.66 8.54 -6.76
N ASN A 107 -34.92 9.77 -6.33
CA ASN A 107 -34.80 10.99 -7.15
C ASN A 107 -33.45 11.70 -6.93
N THR A 108 -32.53 11.09 -6.19
CA THR A 108 -31.17 11.56 -5.99
C THR A 108 -30.21 10.68 -6.80
N ASP A 109 -29.28 11.31 -7.53
CA ASP A 109 -28.20 10.63 -8.24
C ASP A 109 -26.94 10.63 -7.36
N TYR A 110 -26.54 9.46 -6.89
CA TYR A 110 -25.42 9.30 -5.96
C TYR A 110 -24.13 9.03 -6.75
N HIS A 111 -23.19 9.98 -6.67
CA HIS A 111 -21.91 9.89 -7.36
C HIS A 111 -20.83 9.46 -6.38
N PHE A 112 -20.36 8.22 -6.54
CA PHE A 112 -19.37 7.61 -5.65
C PHE A 112 -17.94 7.85 -6.12
N TYR A 113 -17.10 8.19 -5.15
CA TYR A 113 -15.65 8.36 -5.28
C TYR A 113 -14.98 7.46 -4.25
N ILE A 114 -14.41 6.36 -4.71
CA ILE A 114 -13.96 5.26 -3.86
C ILE A 114 -12.45 5.15 -3.97
N TYR A 115 -11.77 5.10 -2.82
CA TYR A 115 -10.31 5.06 -2.75
C TYR A 115 -9.82 3.95 -1.85
N GLY A 116 -8.66 3.38 -2.19
CA GLY A 116 -8.03 2.36 -1.39
C GLY A 116 -6.51 2.35 -1.49
N PHE A 117 -5.85 1.83 -0.46
CA PHE A 117 -4.42 1.48 -0.49
C PHE A 117 -4.22 0.04 -0.04
N SER A 118 -3.36 -0.74 -0.70
CA SER A 118 -3.00 -2.10 -0.31
C SER A 118 -4.23 -3.02 -0.26
N ARG A 119 -4.50 -3.67 0.88
CA ARG A 119 -5.74 -4.41 1.11
C ARG A 119 -6.97 -3.49 1.20
N GLY A 120 -6.81 -2.22 1.55
CA GLY A 120 -7.86 -1.21 1.39
C GLY A 120 -8.27 -1.05 -0.08
N SER A 121 -7.36 -1.21 -1.04
CA SER A 121 -7.70 -1.25 -2.48
C SER A 121 -8.48 -2.51 -2.86
N MET A 122 -8.19 -3.65 -2.23
CA MET A 122 -9.00 -4.86 -2.36
C MET A 122 -10.43 -4.59 -1.87
N LEU A 123 -10.58 -3.98 -0.68
CA LEU A 123 -11.90 -3.61 -0.14
C LEU A 123 -12.62 -2.59 -1.04
N ALA A 124 -11.91 -1.59 -1.59
CA ALA A 124 -12.47 -0.61 -2.50
C ALA A 124 -13.04 -1.26 -3.77
N ARG A 125 -12.33 -2.24 -4.35
CA ARG A 125 -12.77 -2.98 -5.56
C ARG A 125 -13.97 -3.87 -5.26
N GLU A 126 -13.90 -4.66 -4.19
CA GLU A 126 -15.02 -5.48 -3.74
C GLU A 126 -16.25 -4.63 -3.44
N PHE A 127 -16.06 -3.50 -2.76
CA PHE A 127 -17.13 -2.56 -2.46
C PHE A 127 -17.79 -1.99 -3.73
N CYS A 128 -17.04 -1.75 -4.81
CA CYS A 128 -17.63 -1.37 -6.10
C CYS A 128 -18.59 -2.44 -6.62
N ASN A 129 -18.20 -3.72 -6.55
CA ASN A 129 -19.04 -4.84 -6.97
C ASN A 129 -20.29 -5.01 -6.07
N GLN A 130 -20.11 -4.86 -4.75
CA GLN A 130 -21.22 -4.89 -3.79
C GLN A 130 -22.19 -3.72 -4.02
N LEU A 131 -21.69 -2.52 -4.31
CA LEU A 131 -22.51 -1.34 -4.55
C LEU A 131 -23.45 -1.54 -5.76
N VAL A 132 -22.91 -2.06 -6.86
CA VAL A 132 -23.70 -2.36 -8.08
C VAL A 132 -24.73 -3.46 -7.83
N THR A 133 -24.37 -4.47 -7.04
CA THR A 133 -25.24 -5.62 -6.76
C THR A 133 -26.35 -5.31 -5.76
N ASN A 134 -26.04 -4.53 -4.71
CA ASN A 134 -26.93 -4.26 -3.59
C ASN A 134 -27.90 -3.10 -3.86
N PHE A 135 -27.54 -2.18 -4.75
CA PHE A 135 -28.35 -1.01 -5.08
C PHE A 135 -28.76 -0.93 -6.58
N PRO A 136 -29.30 -2.01 -7.18
CA PRO A 136 -29.55 -2.09 -8.63
C PRO A 136 -30.68 -1.18 -9.12
N THR A 137 -31.48 -0.61 -8.20
CA THR A 137 -32.62 0.27 -8.52
C THR A 137 -32.41 1.72 -8.09
N ALA A 138 -31.29 2.02 -7.44
CA ALA A 138 -30.90 3.38 -7.10
C ALA A 138 -30.05 3.97 -8.24
N ASN A 139 -30.13 5.29 -8.44
CA ASN A 139 -29.25 5.99 -9.38
C ASN A 139 -27.87 6.11 -8.72
N VAL A 140 -27.06 5.06 -8.83
CA VAL A 140 -25.72 4.97 -8.27
C VAL A 140 -24.72 4.90 -9.41
N THR A 141 -23.79 5.86 -9.43
CA THR A 141 -22.72 5.94 -10.42
C THR A 141 -21.38 6.00 -9.72
N ILE A 142 -20.44 5.14 -10.09
CA ILE A 142 -19.07 5.19 -9.56
C ILE A 142 -18.25 6.10 -10.48
N LYS A 143 -18.14 7.37 -10.09
CA LYS A 143 -17.43 8.39 -10.87
C LYS A 143 -15.93 8.18 -10.89
N PHE A 144 -15.37 7.68 -9.79
CA PHE A 144 -13.95 7.44 -9.69
C PHE A 144 -13.61 6.30 -8.73
N LEU A 145 -12.73 5.39 -9.16
CA LEU A 145 -12.03 4.40 -8.32
C LEU A 145 -10.52 4.68 -8.33
N GLY A 146 -9.97 5.16 -7.22
CA GLY A 146 -8.56 5.45 -7.08
C GLY A 146 -7.85 4.49 -6.14
N VAL A 147 -6.96 3.63 -6.64
CA VAL A 147 -6.29 2.61 -5.82
C VAL A 147 -4.77 2.72 -5.88
N PHE A 148 -4.14 2.50 -4.73
CA PHE A 148 -2.70 2.42 -4.59
C PHE A 148 -2.31 0.96 -4.33
N ASP A 149 -1.51 0.39 -5.24
CA ASP A 149 -0.79 -0.88 -5.11
C ASP A 149 -1.61 -2.03 -4.47
N THR A 150 -2.72 -2.41 -5.11
CA THR A 150 -3.67 -3.42 -4.59
C THR A 150 -3.03 -4.75 -4.22
N VAL A 151 -3.33 -5.23 -2.99
CA VAL A 151 -2.97 -6.58 -2.49
C VAL A 151 -4.25 -7.32 -2.12
N GLU A 152 -4.57 -8.40 -2.85
CA GLU A 152 -5.84 -9.15 -2.73
C GLU A 152 -5.89 -10.11 -1.53
N SER A 153 -4.77 -10.59 -1.00
CA SER A 153 -4.76 -11.54 0.14
C SER A 153 -5.72 -12.73 -0.03
N LYS A 154 -5.76 -13.27 -1.26
CA LYS A 154 -6.66 -14.33 -1.74
C LYS A 154 -6.86 -15.55 -0.81
N PRO A 155 -5.86 -16.04 -0.05
CA PRO A 155 -6.10 -17.13 0.88
C PRO A 155 -7.18 -16.87 1.95
N PHE A 156 -7.56 -15.60 2.17
CA PHE A 156 -8.43 -15.20 3.27
C PHE A 156 -9.78 -14.61 2.86
N ASN A 157 -10.07 -14.54 1.55
CA ASN A 157 -11.35 -14.01 1.07
C ASN A 157 -11.74 -14.63 -0.29
N THR A 158 -12.99 -14.39 -0.68
CA THR A 158 -13.53 -14.78 -1.99
C THR A 158 -14.03 -13.56 -2.76
N TYR A 159 -13.42 -12.39 -2.52
CA TYR A 159 -13.87 -11.13 -3.08
C TYR A 159 -13.64 -11.06 -4.58
N ASP A 160 -14.46 -10.27 -5.27
CA ASP A 160 -14.33 -10.02 -6.69
C ASP A 160 -13.46 -8.78 -6.93
N MET A 161 -12.29 -9.03 -7.52
CA MET A 161 -11.34 -7.99 -7.89
C MET A 161 -11.64 -7.38 -9.27
N ALA A 162 -12.61 -7.88 -10.03
CA ALA A 162 -13.02 -7.27 -11.29
C ALA A 162 -13.56 -5.85 -11.05
N LEU A 163 -13.38 -4.97 -12.03
CA LEU A 163 -13.97 -3.65 -12.00
C LEU A 163 -15.33 -3.71 -12.70
N PRO A 164 -16.43 -3.30 -12.04
CA PRO A 164 -17.73 -3.28 -12.68
C PRO A 164 -17.77 -2.19 -13.75
N GLN A 165 -18.56 -2.41 -14.81
CA GLN A 165 -18.66 -1.47 -15.94
C GLN A 165 -19.16 -0.07 -15.52
N GLN A 166 -19.84 0.02 -14.37
CA GLN A 166 -20.35 1.24 -13.76
C GLN A 166 -19.24 2.18 -13.24
N VAL A 167 -17.98 1.73 -13.21
CA VAL A 167 -16.83 2.57 -12.87
C VAL A 167 -16.45 3.42 -14.09
N GLU A 168 -16.80 4.70 -14.07
CA GLU A 168 -16.51 5.64 -15.17
C GLU A 168 -15.02 5.96 -15.28
N ASN A 169 -14.33 6.14 -14.16
CA ASN A 169 -12.90 6.43 -14.16
C ASN A 169 -12.21 5.58 -13.11
N ALA A 170 -11.07 4.99 -13.47
CA ALA A 170 -10.25 4.26 -12.52
C ALA A 170 -8.77 4.56 -12.72
N LEU A 171 -8.04 4.75 -11.62
CA LEU A 171 -6.59 4.88 -11.62
C LEU A 171 -5.99 3.95 -10.59
N HIS A 172 -5.11 3.04 -11.04
CA HIS A 172 -4.27 2.21 -10.19
C HIS A 172 -2.81 2.67 -10.32
N ILE A 173 -2.22 3.11 -9.21
CA ILE A 173 -0.79 3.43 -9.13
C ILE A 173 -0.06 2.26 -8.45
N CYS A 174 0.89 1.64 -9.16
CA CYS A 174 1.55 0.39 -8.80
C CYS A 174 3.04 0.61 -8.47
N ALA A 175 3.54 -0.09 -7.45
CA ALA A 175 4.92 0.03 -6.98
C ALA A 175 5.93 -0.77 -7.84
N ILE A 176 6.80 -0.01 -8.51
CA ILE A 176 8.21 -0.27 -8.84
C ILE A 176 8.94 -1.38 -8.05
N ASN A 177 9.41 -0.92 -6.90
CA ASN A 177 10.42 -1.51 -6.06
C ASN A 177 9.76 -2.33 -4.93
N GLU A 178 8.56 -2.85 -5.16
CA GLU A 178 7.95 -3.82 -4.25
C GLU A 178 8.22 -5.24 -4.75
N CYS A 179 8.81 -6.07 -3.90
CA CYS A 179 9.19 -7.44 -4.25
C CYS A 179 9.05 -8.42 -3.09
N ARG A 180 8.37 -8.05 -2.01
CA ARG A 180 8.06 -8.99 -0.93
C ARG A 180 7.09 -10.04 -1.43
N PHE A 181 7.40 -11.29 -1.08
CA PHE A 181 6.64 -12.45 -1.51
C PHE A 181 5.14 -12.37 -1.14
N PHE A 182 4.81 -11.84 0.04
CA PHE A 182 3.43 -11.72 0.53
C PHE A 182 2.73 -10.40 0.18
N PHE A 183 3.30 -9.62 -0.75
CA PHE A 183 2.69 -8.40 -1.30
C PHE A 183 2.44 -8.53 -2.81
N PRO A 184 1.72 -9.57 -3.27
CA PRO A 184 1.39 -9.70 -4.67
C PRO A 184 0.46 -8.55 -5.11
N LEU A 185 0.80 -7.95 -6.24
CA LEU A 185 0.03 -6.98 -6.97
C LEU A 185 -1.12 -7.70 -7.69
N THR A 186 -2.34 -7.30 -7.34
CA THR A 186 -3.51 -7.60 -8.16
C THR A 186 -3.80 -6.38 -9.02
N GLY A 187 -3.33 -6.38 -10.27
CA GLY A 187 -3.57 -5.27 -11.20
C GLY A 187 -5.00 -5.21 -11.74
N PHE A 188 -5.28 -4.20 -12.54
CA PHE A 188 -6.53 -4.06 -13.29
C PHE A 188 -6.54 -4.93 -14.55
N PHE A 189 -5.36 -5.22 -15.12
CA PHE A 189 -5.24 -5.83 -16.44
C PHE A 189 -4.40 -7.11 -16.43
N GLU A 190 -4.58 -8.00 -17.41
CA GLU A 190 -3.81 -9.25 -17.50
C GLU A 190 -2.30 -9.04 -17.72
N ASN A 191 -1.92 -7.92 -18.33
CA ASN A 191 -0.54 -7.54 -18.63
C ASN A 191 0.18 -6.83 -17.47
N SER A 192 -0.49 -6.60 -16.32
CA SER A 192 0.11 -5.98 -15.11
C SER A 192 1.41 -6.65 -14.68
N LYS A 193 1.52 -7.97 -14.88
CA LYS A 193 2.72 -8.79 -14.61
C LYS A 193 3.99 -8.31 -15.34
N ASN A 194 3.83 -7.54 -16.42
CA ASN A 194 4.93 -7.02 -17.23
C ASN A 194 5.32 -5.57 -16.86
N MET A 195 4.72 -4.98 -15.82
CA MET A 195 4.93 -3.58 -15.43
C MET A 195 4.63 -2.57 -16.55
N GLN A 196 3.67 -2.91 -17.41
CA GLN A 196 3.31 -2.07 -18.54
C GLN A 196 2.15 -1.17 -18.18
N ASP A 197 2.38 0.14 -18.26
CA ASP A 197 1.33 1.13 -18.12
C ASP A 197 0.24 0.87 -19.17
N THR A 198 -1.00 0.76 -18.71
CA THR A 198 -2.13 0.37 -19.55
C THR A 198 -3.29 1.32 -19.35
N LYS A 199 -3.94 1.70 -20.46
CA LYS A 199 -5.18 2.47 -20.47
C LYS A 199 -6.22 1.75 -21.31
N THR A 200 -7.45 1.64 -20.81
CA THR A 200 -8.62 1.27 -21.59
C THR A 200 -9.61 2.43 -21.62
N GLU A 201 -10.32 2.56 -22.74
CA GLU A 201 -11.36 3.57 -22.92
C GLU A 201 -12.51 2.94 -23.72
N THR A 202 -13.60 2.60 -23.03
CA THR A 202 -14.73 1.87 -23.62
C THR A 202 -16.04 2.40 -23.05
N GLY A 203 -16.98 2.79 -23.92
CA GLY A 203 -18.35 3.10 -23.50
C GLY A 203 -18.48 4.23 -22.46
N GLY A 204 -17.54 5.18 -22.45
CA GLY A 204 -17.49 6.28 -21.47
C GLY A 204 -16.69 5.96 -20.20
N ALA A 205 -16.20 4.73 -20.04
CA ALA A 205 -15.30 4.35 -18.95
C ALA A 205 -13.83 4.49 -19.36
N VAL A 206 -12.99 5.07 -18.49
CA VAL A 206 -11.55 5.26 -18.68
C VAL A 206 -10.80 4.65 -17.49
N TRP A 207 -10.09 3.55 -17.71
CA TRP A 207 -9.29 2.90 -16.67
C TRP A 207 -7.82 2.99 -17.00
N LYS A 208 -7.00 3.40 -16.03
CA LYS A 208 -5.56 3.57 -16.15
C LYS A 208 -4.87 2.76 -15.05
N GLU A 209 -3.80 2.08 -15.43
CA GLU A 209 -2.85 1.45 -14.51
C GLU A 209 -1.46 1.97 -14.88
N ILE A 210 -0.72 2.49 -13.90
CA ILE A 210 0.63 3.01 -14.09
C ILE A 210 1.58 2.41 -13.06
N PHE A 211 2.82 2.21 -13.46
CA PHE A 211 3.91 1.71 -12.63
C PHE A 211 4.88 2.85 -12.34
N VAL A 212 5.15 3.11 -11.06
CA VAL A 212 5.95 4.25 -10.60
C VAL A 212 7.06 3.81 -9.62
N PRO A 213 8.17 4.56 -9.50
CA PRO A 213 9.25 4.24 -8.57
C PRO A 213 8.83 4.19 -7.10
N GLY A 214 9.52 3.38 -6.30
CA GLY A 214 9.26 3.23 -4.87
C GLY A 214 8.65 1.88 -4.51
N ALA A 215 8.73 1.52 -3.23
CA ALA A 215 8.10 0.35 -2.64
C ALA A 215 6.61 0.60 -2.32
N HIS A 216 5.93 -0.41 -1.77
CA HIS A 216 4.49 -0.38 -1.49
C HIS A 216 4.00 0.88 -0.75
N ALA A 217 4.63 1.22 0.39
CA ALA A 217 4.29 2.40 1.18
C ALA A 217 5.01 3.68 0.70
N ASP A 218 5.93 3.59 -0.26
CA ASP A 218 6.39 4.76 -1.03
C ASP A 218 5.32 5.19 -2.06
N VAL A 219 4.44 4.28 -2.46
CA VAL A 219 3.27 4.58 -3.31
C VAL A 219 2.06 5.01 -2.48
N GLY A 220 1.69 4.23 -1.47
CA GLY A 220 0.50 4.48 -0.65
C GLY A 220 0.69 5.48 0.49
N GLY A 221 1.93 5.71 0.94
CA GLY A 221 2.25 6.40 2.19
C GLY A 221 2.21 5.46 3.41
N GLY A 222 2.63 5.98 4.56
CA GLY A 222 2.71 5.24 5.82
C GLY A 222 4.06 5.39 6.51
N TYR A 223 5.15 5.45 5.74
CA TYR A 223 6.51 5.57 6.28
C TYR A 223 6.76 6.89 7.01
N LEU A 224 7.53 6.81 8.07
CA LEU A 224 8.20 7.92 8.73
C LEU A 224 9.51 8.25 8.01
N GLN A 225 9.88 9.53 7.96
CA GLN A 225 11.23 9.91 7.56
C GLN A 225 12.20 9.51 8.68
N ALA A 226 13.02 8.49 8.41
CA ALA A 226 13.89 7.88 9.42
C ALA A 226 15.11 7.19 8.77
N PRO A 227 16.14 6.83 9.55
CA PRO A 227 17.19 5.94 9.09
C PRO A 227 16.64 4.57 8.66
N GLN A 228 17.38 3.86 7.80
CA GLN A 228 17.09 2.47 7.43
C GLN A 228 18.37 1.65 7.41
N SER A 229 18.39 0.52 8.11
CA SER A 229 19.53 -0.39 8.28
C SER A 229 18.99 -1.81 8.26
N VAL A 230 19.15 -2.47 7.12
CA VAL A 230 18.53 -3.77 6.88
C VAL A 230 19.50 -4.71 6.18
N TYR A 231 19.37 -6.00 6.49
CA TYR A 231 20.04 -7.04 5.73
C TYR A 231 19.38 -7.21 4.38
N VAL A 232 20.18 -7.28 3.32
CA VAL A 232 19.73 -7.45 1.93
C VAL A 232 20.15 -8.81 1.35
N SER A 233 20.71 -9.69 2.17
CA SER A 233 20.94 -11.09 1.87
C SER A 233 20.63 -11.98 3.08
N THR A 234 20.46 -13.28 2.83
CA THR A 234 20.60 -14.32 3.86
C THR A 234 22.06 -14.50 4.27
N ASP A 235 22.33 -15.49 5.13
CA ASP A 235 23.67 -15.97 5.43
C ASP A 235 24.34 -16.65 4.23
N PHE A 236 25.62 -16.33 4.04
CA PHE A 236 26.50 -16.98 3.07
C PHE A 236 27.80 -17.44 3.76
N ILE A 237 28.25 -18.66 3.46
CA ILE A 237 29.56 -19.16 3.92
C ILE A 237 30.70 -18.49 3.13
N ASN A 238 30.48 -18.25 1.83
CA ASN A 238 31.48 -17.70 0.93
C ASN A 238 31.14 -16.24 0.58
N ALA A 239 32.05 -15.32 0.91
CA ALA A 239 31.87 -13.90 0.63
C ALA A 239 31.83 -13.57 -0.88
N GLY A 240 32.46 -14.37 -1.74
CA GLY A 240 32.36 -14.24 -3.19
C GLY A 240 30.95 -14.58 -3.70
N ASP A 241 30.33 -15.64 -3.17
CA ASP A 241 28.96 -16.02 -3.52
C ASP A 241 27.95 -14.95 -3.07
N LEU A 242 28.17 -14.35 -1.89
CA LEU A 242 27.39 -13.21 -1.41
C LEU A 242 27.49 -12.01 -2.35
N GLN A 243 28.70 -11.68 -2.79
CA GLN A 243 28.94 -10.57 -3.71
C GLN A 243 28.28 -10.83 -5.07
N ASN A 244 28.33 -12.07 -5.56
CA ASN A 244 27.63 -12.48 -6.78
C ASN A 244 26.11 -12.34 -6.62
N TYR A 245 25.54 -12.81 -5.50
CA TYR A 245 24.11 -12.67 -5.21
C TYR A 245 23.65 -11.20 -5.25
N ILE A 246 24.36 -10.30 -4.56
CA ILE A 246 23.99 -8.87 -4.57
C ILE A 246 24.18 -8.25 -5.95
N SER A 247 25.25 -8.64 -6.66
CA SER A 247 25.45 -8.22 -8.05
C SER A 247 24.28 -8.67 -8.94
N ASP A 248 23.79 -9.90 -8.79
CA ASP A 248 22.65 -10.39 -9.55
C ASP A 248 21.38 -9.59 -9.22
N VAL A 249 21.07 -9.35 -7.94
CA VAL A 249 19.91 -8.52 -7.54
C VAL A 249 19.97 -7.12 -8.17
N ARG A 250 21.15 -6.48 -8.15
CA ARG A 250 21.38 -5.15 -8.73
C ARG A 250 21.18 -5.10 -10.25
N ASN A 251 21.49 -6.18 -10.95
CA ASN A 251 21.63 -6.17 -12.40
C ASN A 251 20.51 -6.90 -13.16
N THR A 252 19.75 -7.77 -12.50
CA THR A 252 18.77 -8.64 -13.16
C THR A 252 17.42 -7.96 -13.37
N LYS A 253 16.92 -7.22 -12.38
CA LYS A 253 15.57 -6.65 -12.46
C LYS A 253 15.56 -5.25 -13.05
N THR A 254 14.73 -5.08 -14.06
CA THR A 254 14.51 -3.83 -14.76
C THR A 254 13.03 -3.45 -14.78
N ASP A 255 12.76 -2.17 -14.99
CA ASP A 255 11.43 -1.69 -15.36
C ASP A 255 11.11 -2.00 -16.83
N ALA A 256 9.93 -1.57 -17.29
CA ALA A 256 9.48 -1.81 -18.67
C ALA A 256 10.37 -1.15 -19.74
N GLU A 257 11.22 -0.17 -19.38
CA GLU A 257 12.15 0.51 -20.28
C GLU A 257 13.57 -0.09 -20.22
N GLY A 258 13.81 -1.06 -19.34
CA GLY A 258 15.11 -1.72 -19.18
C GLY A 258 16.03 -1.05 -18.16
N ASN A 259 15.54 -0.07 -17.38
CA ASN A 259 16.33 0.59 -16.35
C ASN A 259 16.45 -0.30 -15.12
N LYS A 260 17.65 -0.44 -14.55
CA LYS A 260 17.89 -1.29 -13.37
C LYS A 260 17.33 -0.64 -12.12
N ILE A 261 16.36 -1.30 -11.49
CA ILE A 261 15.59 -0.70 -10.39
C ILE A 261 16.29 -0.81 -9.02
N TRP A 262 17.27 -1.70 -8.89
CA TRP A 262 17.99 -1.97 -7.64
C TRP A 262 19.45 -1.50 -7.64
N ASP A 263 20.00 -1.15 -8.81
CA ASP A 263 21.44 -0.94 -8.96
C ASP A 263 21.95 0.18 -8.07
N GLN A 264 21.33 1.37 -8.13
CA GLN A 264 21.71 2.48 -7.27
C GLN A 264 21.36 2.20 -5.80
N LEU A 265 20.16 1.69 -5.52
CA LEU A 265 19.67 1.53 -4.16
C LEU A 265 20.54 0.61 -3.31
N LEU A 266 21.17 -0.38 -3.95
CA LEU A 266 22.08 -1.34 -3.32
C LEU A 266 23.55 -1.10 -3.68
N SER A 267 23.90 0.07 -4.24
CA SER A 267 25.25 0.36 -4.71
C SER A 267 26.29 0.38 -3.58
N ASP A 268 25.90 0.87 -2.41
CA ASP A 268 26.76 1.07 -1.23
C ASP A 268 26.61 -0.04 -0.17
N PHE A 269 26.08 -1.21 -0.54
CA PHE A 269 25.95 -2.33 0.39
C PHE A 269 27.29 -2.70 1.05
N GLN A 270 27.22 -3.13 2.30
CA GLN A 270 28.36 -3.56 3.09
C GLN A 270 28.23 -5.04 3.42
N VAL A 271 29.34 -5.68 3.76
CA VAL A 271 29.36 -7.08 4.20
C VAL A 271 29.74 -7.16 5.66
N GLU A 272 28.82 -7.65 6.49
CA GLU A 272 29.14 -8.09 7.83
C GLU A 272 29.77 -9.49 7.76
N LYS A 273 30.95 -9.65 8.38
CA LYS A 273 31.68 -10.92 8.43
C LYS A 273 31.66 -11.46 9.85
N GLY A 274 30.93 -12.55 10.07
CA GLY A 274 31.02 -13.37 11.26
C GLY A 274 32.19 -14.35 11.20
N LEU A 275 32.26 -15.26 12.18
CA LEU A 275 33.30 -16.30 12.25
C LEU A 275 33.24 -17.31 11.08
N VAL A 276 32.02 -17.58 10.58
CA VAL A 276 31.75 -18.60 9.54
C VAL A 276 30.83 -18.06 8.44
N LEU A 277 29.91 -17.16 8.79
CA LEU A 277 28.88 -16.65 7.90
C LEU A 277 29.12 -15.17 7.61
N SER A 278 28.71 -14.74 6.43
CA SER A 278 28.70 -13.35 5.98
C SER A 278 27.31 -12.97 5.49
N GLN A 279 26.90 -11.74 5.76
CA GLN A 279 25.64 -11.16 5.29
C GLN A 279 25.88 -9.78 4.69
N ALA A 280 25.12 -9.43 3.65
CA ALA A 280 25.09 -8.10 3.10
C ALA A 280 24.02 -7.26 3.78
N TYR A 281 24.35 -6.02 4.10
CA TYR A 281 23.41 -5.04 4.64
C TYR A 281 23.55 -3.70 3.94
N VAL A 282 22.51 -2.89 4.04
CA VAL A 282 22.49 -1.49 3.62
C VAL A 282 22.13 -0.66 4.85
N SER A 283 22.91 0.39 5.12
CA SER A 283 22.65 1.34 6.21
C SER A 283 22.63 2.76 5.65
N ARG A 284 21.51 3.44 5.87
CA ARG A 284 21.18 4.75 5.33
C ARG A 284 20.77 5.66 6.47
N LYS A 285 21.39 6.84 6.54
CA LYS A 285 21.16 7.79 7.63
C LYS A 285 19.75 8.35 7.63
N GLN A 286 19.11 8.43 6.47
CA GLN A 286 17.75 8.91 6.33
C GLN A 286 17.17 8.40 5.01
N VAL A 287 15.90 8.02 5.04
CA VAL A 287 15.08 7.79 3.86
C VAL A 287 13.91 8.77 3.93
N LEU A 288 13.66 9.49 2.84
CA LEU A 288 12.60 10.50 2.75
C LEU A 288 11.24 9.82 2.52
N ASN A 289 10.18 10.37 3.12
CA ASN A 289 8.82 9.83 3.01
C ASN A 289 7.88 10.72 2.17
N THR A 290 8.45 11.58 1.32
CA THR A 290 7.74 12.59 0.53
C THR A 290 7.38 12.13 -0.89
N LEU A 291 7.99 11.07 -1.42
CA LEU A 291 7.63 10.50 -2.72
C LEU A 291 6.14 10.10 -2.84
N PRO A 292 5.49 9.50 -1.81
CA PRO A 292 4.04 9.28 -1.84
C PRO A 292 3.23 10.54 -2.13
N PHE A 293 3.74 11.73 -1.83
CA PHE A 293 2.98 12.98 -1.94
C PHE A 293 2.73 13.30 -3.41
N VAL A 294 3.71 13.00 -4.28
CA VAL A 294 3.55 13.09 -5.74
C VAL A 294 2.36 12.22 -6.17
N TYR A 295 2.33 10.96 -5.78
CA TYR A 295 1.28 10.02 -6.19
C TYR A 295 -0.10 10.40 -5.63
N GLY A 296 -0.16 10.91 -4.41
CA GLY A 296 -1.39 11.49 -3.85
C GLY A 296 -1.91 12.67 -4.66
N ARG A 297 -1.01 13.55 -5.14
CA ARG A 297 -1.36 14.69 -6.00
C ARG A 297 -1.78 14.26 -7.41
N ILE A 298 -1.16 13.23 -7.98
CA ILE A 298 -1.58 12.62 -9.24
C ILE A 298 -3.01 12.07 -9.13
N MET A 299 -3.29 11.30 -8.07
CA MET A 299 -4.63 10.76 -7.81
C MET A 299 -5.65 11.90 -7.69
N LEU A 300 -5.34 12.93 -6.90
CA LEU A 300 -6.19 14.11 -6.73
C LEU A 300 -6.45 14.83 -8.06
N ALA A 301 -5.41 15.07 -8.86
CA ALA A 301 -5.50 15.77 -10.13
C ALA A 301 -6.33 14.98 -11.16
N GLU A 302 -6.14 13.66 -11.24
CA GLU A 302 -6.89 12.79 -12.13
C GLU A 302 -8.38 12.76 -11.73
N THR A 303 -8.69 12.64 -10.43
CA THR A 303 -10.08 12.72 -9.96
C THR A 303 -10.70 14.09 -10.25
N ASN A 304 -10.01 15.20 -9.98
CA ASN A 304 -10.52 16.53 -10.28
C ASN A 304 -10.67 16.80 -11.79
N SER A 305 -9.91 16.10 -12.64
CA SER A 305 -10.10 16.14 -14.09
C SER A 305 -11.39 15.41 -14.51
N ALA A 306 -11.73 14.30 -13.86
CA ALA A 306 -12.96 13.56 -14.09
C ALA A 306 -14.20 14.23 -13.45
N ALA A 307 -14.02 14.87 -12.29
CA ALA A 307 -15.06 15.54 -11.51
C ALA A 307 -14.54 16.84 -10.89
N PRO A 308 -14.67 17.98 -11.60
CA PRO A 308 -14.12 19.25 -11.15
C PRO A 308 -14.59 19.67 -9.76
N GLY A 309 -13.62 19.98 -8.88
CA GLY A 309 -13.88 20.50 -7.54
C GLY A 309 -14.25 19.46 -6.49
N ILE A 310 -14.14 18.16 -6.79
CA ILE A 310 -14.44 17.10 -5.81
C ILE A 310 -13.41 17.07 -4.66
N PHE A 311 -12.15 17.40 -4.96
CA PHE A 311 -11.10 17.63 -3.97
C PHE A 311 -10.68 19.09 -3.92
N SER A 312 -10.39 19.58 -2.71
CA SER A 312 -9.69 20.85 -2.51
C SER A 312 -8.31 20.79 -3.14
N THR A 313 -7.93 21.87 -3.84
CA THR A 313 -6.57 22.08 -4.36
C THR A 313 -5.71 22.92 -3.43
N ASP A 314 -6.26 23.38 -2.30
CA ASP A 314 -5.46 23.98 -1.22
C ASP A 314 -4.79 22.86 -0.43
N LEU A 315 -3.48 22.73 -0.60
CA LEU A 315 -2.67 21.68 0.00
C LEU A 315 -2.06 22.08 1.35
N ILE A 316 -2.36 23.27 1.88
CA ILE A 316 -1.77 23.71 3.15
C ILE A 316 -2.16 22.77 4.31
N ASN A 317 -1.16 22.23 5.00
CA ASN A 317 -1.27 21.22 6.06
C ASN A 317 -1.97 19.92 5.63
N SER A 318 -1.99 19.61 4.33
CA SER A 318 -2.68 18.41 3.84
C SER A 318 -1.87 17.13 4.08
N GLY A 319 -0.53 17.24 4.13
CA GLY A 319 0.43 16.14 4.06
C GLY A 319 0.80 15.76 2.62
N LEU A 320 0.52 16.63 1.64
CA LEU A 320 0.85 16.47 0.21
C LEU A 320 1.70 17.63 -0.31
N GLU A 321 2.28 18.45 0.57
CA GLU A 321 3.08 19.60 0.23
C GLU A 321 4.49 19.16 -0.19
N ILE A 322 4.86 19.45 -1.44
CA ILE A 322 6.23 19.29 -1.92
C ILE A 322 6.93 20.63 -1.72
N VAL A 323 7.83 20.70 -0.75
CA VAL A 323 8.47 21.95 -0.32
C VAL A 323 9.97 21.84 -0.48
N ASN A 324 10.57 22.75 -1.25
CA ASN A 324 12.02 22.84 -1.49
C ASN A 324 12.65 21.56 -2.10
N ASP A 325 11.90 20.86 -2.94
CA ASP A 325 12.33 19.62 -3.59
C ASP A 325 12.13 19.71 -5.12
N PRO A 326 13.14 20.22 -5.86
CA PRO A 326 13.05 20.37 -7.31
C PRO A 326 12.86 19.03 -8.02
N PHE A 327 13.49 17.96 -7.51
CA PHE A 327 13.40 16.63 -8.11
C PHE A 327 11.96 16.11 -8.10
N LEU A 328 11.28 16.14 -6.94
CA LEU A 328 9.89 15.73 -6.85
C LEU A 328 8.93 16.70 -7.56
N THR A 329 9.26 17.99 -7.63
CA THR A 329 8.44 18.99 -8.34
C THR A 329 8.45 18.76 -9.85
N ASP A 330 9.64 18.53 -10.42
CA ASP A 330 9.78 18.23 -11.85
C ASP A 330 9.14 16.87 -12.17
N PHE A 331 9.38 15.86 -11.33
CA PHE A 331 8.77 14.54 -11.48
C PHE A 331 7.23 14.57 -11.41
N GLU A 332 6.64 15.31 -10.47
CA GLU A 332 5.19 15.48 -10.38
C GLU A 332 4.63 16.12 -11.66
N THR A 333 5.31 17.14 -12.19
CA THR A 333 4.89 17.87 -13.38
C THR A 333 4.85 16.94 -14.59
N ASP A 334 5.93 16.19 -14.81
CA ASP A 334 6.04 15.25 -15.93
C ASP A 334 5.06 14.09 -15.79
N LEU A 335 4.93 13.53 -14.58
CA LEU A 335 3.99 12.43 -14.32
C LEU A 335 2.54 12.88 -14.49
N ALA A 336 2.18 14.09 -14.04
CA ALA A 336 0.84 14.63 -14.24
C ALA A 336 0.50 14.84 -15.73
N ALA A 337 1.46 15.34 -16.51
CA ALA A 337 1.31 15.49 -17.95
C ALA A 337 1.13 14.13 -18.65
N TYR A 338 1.91 13.12 -18.24
CA TYR A 338 1.82 11.76 -18.73
C TYR A 338 0.47 11.13 -18.38
N VAL A 339 0.07 11.10 -17.10
CA VAL A 339 -1.17 10.42 -16.67
C VAL A 339 -2.39 11.04 -17.32
N LYS A 340 -2.42 12.37 -17.47
CA LYS A 340 -3.52 13.07 -18.15
C LYS A 340 -3.66 12.66 -19.61
N SER A 341 -2.55 12.61 -20.35
CA SER A 341 -2.56 12.40 -21.81
C SER A 341 -2.43 10.93 -22.23
N PHE A 342 -1.82 10.12 -21.37
CA PHE A 342 -1.35 8.75 -21.60
C PHE A 342 -0.50 8.58 -22.87
N LEU A 343 0.18 9.65 -23.31
CA LEU A 343 1.04 9.62 -24.49
C LEU A 343 2.41 9.03 -24.12
N PRO A 344 2.90 7.96 -24.78
CA PRO A 344 4.18 7.34 -24.46
C PRO A 344 5.37 8.30 -24.50
N ALA A 345 5.33 9.31 -25.38
CA ALA A 345 6.39 10.32 -25.51
C ALA A 345 6.48 11.28 -24.32
N LEU A 346 5.46 11.33 -23.45
CA LEU A 346 5.44 12.15 -22.25
C LEU A 346 5.73 11.34 -20.99
N LYS A 347 5.92 10.02 -21.10
CA LYS A 347 6.24 9.17 -19.94
C LYS A 347 7.56 9.66 -19.32
N PRO A 348 7.60 9.95 -18.00
CA PRO A 348 8.83 10.37 -17.35
C PRO A 348 9.86 9.23 -17.42
N HIS A 349 11.11 9.59 -17.72
CA HIS A 349 12.20 8.65 -17.57
C HIS A 349 12.54 8.48 -16.09
N TYR A 350 12.49 7.26 -15.57
CA TYR A 350 12.76 6.99 -14.17
C TYR A 350 14.27 6.86 -13.90
N ASP A 351 14.90 7.97 -13.51
CA ASP A 351 16.27 7.95 -12.97
C ASP A 351 16.26 7.42 -11.53
N TYR A 352 16.42 6.10 -11.38
CA TYR A 352 16.48 5.44 -10.07
C TYR A 352 17.60 5.95 -9.16
N ALA A 353 18.60 6.67 -9.70
CA ALA A 353 19.59 7.31 -8.85
C ALA A 353 18.99 8.46 -8.05
N GLY A 354 18.16 9.30 -8.67
CA GLY A 354 17.41 10.36 -7.99
C GLY A 354 16.35 9.84 -7.01
N PHE A 355 15.72 8.69 -7.32
CA PHE A 355 14.71 8.08 -6.45
C PHE A 355 15.29 7.34 -5.24
N ALA A 356 16.60 7.06 -5.21
CA ALA A 356 17.22 6.26 -4.16
C ALA A 356 16.90 6.84 -2.77
N ASP A 357 17.04 8.15 -2.58
CA ASP A 357 16.80 8.86 -1.31
C ASP A 357 15.36 8.75 -0.78
N TYR A 358 14.40 8.44 -1.65
CA TYR A 358 12.98 8.31 -1.31
C TYR A 358 12.47 6.87 -1.29
N THR A 359 13.25 5.91 -1.80
CA THR A 359 12.81 4.52 -1.94
C THR A 359 13.23 3.73 -0.71
N HIS A 360 12.26 3.13 -0.01
CA HIS A 360 12.52 2.23 1.10
C HIS A 360 12.84 0.82 0.60
N ILE A 361 13.76 0.14 1.28
CA ILE A 361 14.01 -1.30 1.06
C ILE A 361 12.96 -2.10 1.83
N SER A 362 11.76 -2.26 1.26
CA SER A 362 10.66 -2.97 1.92
C SER A 362 10.94 -4.46 2.05
N ALA A 363 11.54 -5.08 1.03
CA ALA A 363 12.00 -6.46 1.06
C ALA A 363 13.43 -6.55 1.59
N ASN A 364 13.61 -7.25 2.71
CA ASN A 364 14.86 -7.37 3.45
C ASN A 364 14.84 -8.63 4.34
N PHE A 365 15.99 -8.95 4.93
CA PHE A 365 16.17 -10.09 5.83
C PHE A 365 16.26 -9.66 7.30
N GLY A 366 15.60 -8.55 7.65
CA GLY A 366 15.56 -8.01 9.01
C GLY A 366 16.49 -6.82 9.24
N MET A 367 16.43 -6.29 10.46
CA MET A 367 17.21 -5.14 10.92
C MET A 367 18.71 -5.47 11.04
N TYR A 368 19.54 -4.57 10.54
CA TYR A 368 20.96 -4.54 10.90
C TYR A 368 21.17 -3.60 12.09
N HIS A 369 21.67 -4.16 13.19
CA HIS A 369 22.04 -3.41 14.38
C HIS A 369 23.54 -3.48 14.61
N HIS A 370 24.22 -2.34 14.50
CA HIS A 370 25.62 -2.23 14.88
C HIS A 370 25.83 -0.98 15.73
N ASP A 371 26.54 -1.16 16.84
CA ASP A 371 26.80 -0.14 17.88
C ASP A 371 27.54 1.11 17.36
N ALA A 372 28.04 1.09 16.11
CA ALA A 372 28.77 2.21 15.51
C ALA A 372 27.87 3.37 15.05
N PHE A 373 26.57 3.14 14.81
CA PHE A 373 25.63 4.22 14.55
C PHE A 373 24.94 4.59 15.85
N GLN A 374 25.31 5.75 16.41
CA GLN A 374 24.65 6.37 17.57
C GLN A 374 23.23 6.83 17.20
N LYS A 375 22.34 5.91 16.85
CA LYS A 375 20.91 6.19 16.63
C LYS A 375 20.27 6.51 17.98
N SER A 376 19.47 7.57 18.01
CA SER A 376 18.60 7.88 19.12
C SER A 376 17.49 6.82 19.25
N ALA A 377 16.88 6.72 20.44
CA ALA A 377 15.76 5.82 20.66
C ALA A 377 14.58 6.08 19.70
N GLY A 378 14.34 7.35 19.34
CA GLY A 378 13.29 7.73 18.39
C GLY A 378 13.58 7.30 16.96
N GLU A 379 14.85 7.33 16.54
CA GLU A 379 15.25 6.82 15.22
C GLU A 379 15.08 5.30 15.13
N ILE A 380 15.45 4.57 16.19
CA ILE A 380 15.25 3.11 16.25
C ILE A 380 13.76 2.78 16.24
N GLU A 381 12.95 3.50 17.01
CA GLU A 381 11.50 3.30 17.01
C GLU A 381 10.89 3.57 15.64
N ALA A 382 11.25 4.67 14.98
CA ALA A 382 10.74 4.99 13.64
C ALA A 382 11.11 3.94 12.60
N GLU A 383 12.32 3.39 12.67
CA GLU A 383 12.79 2.31 11.81
C GLU A 383 12.02 1.00 12.06
N LEU A 384 11.75 0.66 13.32
CA LEU A 384 10.91 -0.48 13.68
C LEU A 384 9.47 -0.30 13.16
N ILE A 385 8.89 0.90 13.28
CA ILE A 385 7.56 1.21 12.72
C ILE A 385 7.55 1.06 11.20
N ASN A 386 8.56 1.59 10.51
CA ASN A 386 8.69 1.42 9.07
C ASN A 386 8.81 -0.05 8.68
N ILE A 387 9.49 -0.88 9.47
CA ILE A 387 9.59 -2.32 9.24
C ILE A 387 8.27 -3.05 9.55
N GLY A 388 7.51 -2.61 10.54
CA GLY A 388 6.16 -3.11 10.83
C GLY A 388 5.13 -2.77 9.74
N LEU A 389 5.37 -1.76 8.91
CA LEU A 389 4.59 -1.57 7.67
C LEU A 389 4.98 -2.59 6.60
N ASN A 390 6.15 -3.21 6.75
CA ASN A 390 6.65 -4.19 5.81
C ASN A 390 6.21 -5.64 6.13
N VAL A 391 5.87 -5.91 7.39
CA VAL A 391 5.46 -7.22 7.95
C VAL A 391 4.46 -6.96 9.07
N PRO A 392 3.39 -7.76 9.28
CA PRO A 392 2.68 -7.76 10.55
C PRO A 392 3.64 -8.23 11.66
N SER A 393 4.45 -7.33 12.23
CA SER A 393 5.44 -7.68 13.25
C SER A 393 4.84 -7.59 14.64
N SER A 394 5.05 -8.63 15.44
CA SER A 394 5.00 -8.56 16.91
C SER A 394 6.22 -7.78 17.43
N THR A 395 6.19 -6.46 17.38
CA THR A 395 7.30 -5.64 17.89
C THR A 395 7.35 -5.66 19.42
N SER A 396 8.26 -6.48 19.95
CA SER A 396 9.22 -6.23 21.06
C SER A 396 8.76 -5.71 22.43
N ALA A 397 7.47 -5.56 22.72
CA ALA A 397 7.00 -5.18 24.07
C ALA A 397 6.71 -6.38 25.00
N ASP A 398 6.68 -7.61 24.48
CA ASP A 398 6.03 -8.72 25.20
C ASP A 398 6.87 -10.01 25.34
N GLN A 399 8.19 -9.86 25.49
CA GLN A 399 9.06 -10.98 25.86
C GLN A 399 8.70 -11.60 27.23
N GLY A 400 7.93 -10.90 28.07
CA GLY A 400 7.57 -11.34 29.43
C GLY A 400 6.31 -12.22 29.53
N ILE A 401 5.36 -12.13 28.58
CA ILE A 401 4.07 -12.83 28.66
C ILE A 401 4.11 -14.20 27.95
N GLN A 402 4.96 -14.37 26.93
CA GLN A 402 5.05 -15.62 26.16
C GLN A 402 5.34 -16.85 27.02
N THR A 403 6.18 -16.76 28.06
CA THR A 403 6.65 -17.94 28.79
C THR A 403 5.57 -18.60 29.65
N ARG A 404 4.47 -17.89 29.97
CA ARG A 404 3.41 -18.40 30.85
C ARG A 404 2.20 -18.94 30.08
N PHE A 405 1.92 -18.42 28.89
CA PHE A 405 0.79 -18.87 28.07
C PHE A 405 1.10 -20.14 27.25
N LEU A 406 2.38 -20.36 26.92
CA LEU A 406 2.85 -21.54 26.17
C LEU A 406 2.73 -22.88 26.92
N ASN A 407 2.55 -22.87 28.25
CA ASN A 407 2.50 -24.10 29.04
C ASN A 407 1.09 -24.68 29.21
N GLU A 408 0.01 -23.92 28.94
CA GLU A 408 -1.37 -24.38 29.23
C GLU A 408 -2.17 -24.83 28.00
N LEU A 409 -1.69 -24.60 26.78
CA LEU A 409 -2.19 -25.28 25.59
C LEU A 409 -1.06 -26.08 24.97
N HIS A 410 -1.18 -27.41 24.98
CA HIS A 410 -0.25 -28.33 24.30
C HIS A 410 -0.39 -28.21 22.77
N LEU A 411 -0.05 -27.05 22.23
CA LEU A 411 0.12 -26.79 20.80
C LEU A 411 1.61 -26.92 20.47
N PRO A 412 1.99 -27.71 19.45
CA PRO A 412 3.38 -27.83 19.04
C PRO A 412 3.87 -26.48 18.50
N GLU A 413 4.77 -25.80 19.22
CA GLU A 413 5.55 -24.62 18.81
C GLU A 413 4.93 -23.76 17.66
N ASP A 414 3.70 -23.27 17.87
CA ASP A 414 2.95 -22.53 16.85
C ASP A 414 3.25 -21.03 16.90
N SER A 415 4.49 -20.66 16.53
CA SER A 415 4.74 -19.41 15.76
C SER A 415 5.15 -19.71 14.32
N PHE A 416 5.42 -20.98 14.00
CA PHE A 416 6.02 -21.36 12.73
C PHE A 416 5.14 -20.95 11.54
N VAL A 417 3.82 -21.10 11.57
CA VAL A 417 2.97 -20.76 10.40
C VAL A 417 2.85 -19.24 10.19
N ALA A 418 2.76 -18.43 11.24
CA ALA A 418 2.68 -16.97 11.09
C ALA A 418 4.05 -16.36 10.72
N ASP A 419 5.13 -16.84 11.34
CA ASP A 419 6.50 -16.38 11.05
C ASP A 419 6.98 -16.88 9.67
N PHE A 420 6.65 -18.11 9.29
CA PHE A 420 7.01 -18.70 7.99
C PHE A 420 6.10 -18.22 6.84
N MET A 421 4.79 -18.04 7.08
CA MET A 421 3.88 -17.58 6.02
C MET A 421 3.81 -16.07 5.89
N TYR A 422 4.19 -15.26 6.87
CA TYR A 422 4.05 -13.80 6.75
C TYR A 422 5.09 -12.99 7.53
N GLY A 423 5.87 -13.60 8.44
CA GLY A 423 6.88 -12.92 9.27
C GLY A 423 8.18 -12.57 8.55
N THR A 424 8.27 -12.79 7.24
CA THR A 424 9.52 -12.55 6.51
C THR A 424 9.32 -11.53 5.38
N ASN A 425 10.10 -10.45 5.44
CA ASN A 425 10.30 -9.49 4.36
C ASN A 425 11.08 -10.12 3.17
N ILE A 426 11.01 -11.45 2.98
CA ILE A 426 11.87 -12.17 2.04
C ILE A 426 11.71 -11.54 0.65
N PRO A 427 12.81 -11.00 0.12
CA PRO A 427 12.85 -10.52 -1.24
C PRO A 427 12.63 -11.66 -2.22
N ASN A 428 11.69 -11.47 -3.15
CA ASN A 428 11.47 -12.32 -4.32
C ASN A 428 12.12 -11.66 -5.56
N ASN A 429 13.39 -11.30 -5.42
CA ASN A 429 14.11 -10.44 -6.37
C ASN A 429 14.47 -11.16 -7.67
N ASP A 430 14.52 -12.49 -7.62
CA ASP A 430 14.84 -13.42 -8.70
C ASP A 430 13.62 -13.77 -9.55
N ILE A 431 12.43 -13.81 -8.94
CA ILE A 431 11.16 -14.05 -9.63
C ILE A 431 10.20 -12.93 -9.25
N TRP A 432 10.44 -11.72 -9.75
CA TRP A 432 9.42 -10.67 -9.67
C TRP A 432 8.24 -11.13 -10.56
N SER A 433 7.36 -11.93 -9.97
CA SER A 433 5.99 -12.21 -10.37
C SER A 433 5.10 -11.88 -9.16
N ARG A 434 4.77 -10.60 -8.96
CA ARG A 434 3.81 -10.21 -7.91
C ARG A 434 2.38 -10.65 -8.24
N THR A 435 2.14 -11.60 -9.14
CA THR A 435 0.77 -12.05 -9.44
C THR A 435 0.66 -13.54 -9.14
N ILE A 436 -0.10 -13.89 -8.09
CA ILE A 436 -0.51 -15.27 -7.84
C ILE A 436 -1.75 -15.54 -8.71
N GLY A 437 -1.50 -16.04 -9.94
CA GLY A 437 -2.48 -16.74 -10.77
C GLY A 437 -3.85 -16.05 -10.99
N ILE A 438 -3.98 -15.30 -12.08
CA ILE A 438 -5.29 -15.08 -12.71
C ILE A 438 -5.78 -16.43 -13.23
N LYS A 439 -7.03 -16.79 -12.93
CA LYS A 439 -7.68 -17.99 -13.46
C LYS A 439 -7.47 -18.04 -14.97
N SER A 440 -6.81 -19.09 -15.45
CA SER A 440 -7.01 -19.55 -16.82
C SER A 440 -8.49 -19.89 -16.96
N PHE A 441 -9.27 -19.07 -17.66
CA PHE A 441 -10.57 -19.49 -18.17
C PHE A 441 -10.29 -20.59 -19.20
N VAL A 442 -10.23 -21.83 -18.75
CA VAL A 442 -10.41 -22.97 -19.64
C VAL A 442 -11.89 -22.96 -19.96
N SER A 443 -12.20 -22.59 -21.20
CA SER A 443 -13.50 -22.78 -21.82
C SER A 443 -13.92 -24.25 -21.68
N GLU A 444 -14.83 -24.55 -20.77
CA GLU A 444 -15.67 -25.74 -20.90
C GLU A 444 -16.65 -25.48 -22.04
N GLN A 445 -16.22 -25.80 -23.27
CA GLN A 445 -17.14 -26.20 -24.32
C GLN A 445 -17.39 -27.69 -24.14
N ASN A 446 -18.60 -28.03 -23.69
CA ASN A 446 -19.29 -29.27 -24.05
C ASN A 446 -20.66 -28.90 -24.59
#